data_AF-A0A2N9XUR0-F1
#
_entry.id   AF-A0A2N9XUR0-F1
#
_cell.length_a   1.000
_cell.length_b   1.000
_cell.length_c   1.000
_cell.angle_alpha   90.00
_cell.angle_beta   90.00
_cell.angle_gamma   90.00
#
_symmetry.space_group_name_H-M   'P 1'
#
loop_
_entity.id
_entity.type
_entity.pdbx_description
1 polymer ?
#
loop_
_entity_poly.entity_id
_entity_poly.type
_entity_poly.pdbx_seq_one_letter_code
_entity_poly.pdbx_strand_id
1 'polypeptide(L)'
;VSGDLDLRYSYIKELPKNLFIGGSLYLESIEIEKLPDNLTIKGDLNLAYTKIKILPESLSVGRSLNLRNTKIEVLPDNLFINGDLNLAYTKIEALPDNLFVNGSMNLSYSKIELLPKNLSVNDSLYLEYSKVKFLPENLSVGGYLCLQSTEIKELPEDLSLNGDLDLSFTQIEKLPENFFVKGSLNLESSKIKTLPENLSVGDTLNLSNTDIEVLPKNLSVNGSLYLEYSKVKFLPENFSIGGSLELANTEIEILPKNLSVRDNLKLKSKKIKELPENLFVGRELDLSSTKIEILPKSLIVKGNLDLKYSNIKTLPENFSVGGNLNLRNTKIKTLPKNFSVGGNLDLRNSHINILSENLYVGGNLNGESTKIKALPENFIVHGDLYLRDTEIETLPEKFSINGSLDLGFSKIKKLPENLYIGGYLNLRNTEIEVLPKNLSIGGNLNLESTKIKVLPENLSVGGKLYLDIDKIQNIAYSQKCEDSSQIIFACWVNNGFAIQMNDFLGTFQEFENLVDEKYSGEIAMEYKKLASTCIKELTEKLKIL
;
A
#
# COMPACT_ATOMS: atom_id res chain seq x y z
N VAL A 1 41.77 7.85 23.77
CA VAL A 1 40.65 8.78 23.51
C VAL A 1 39.62 8.60 24.61
N SER A 2 39.15 9.67 25.26
CA SER A 2 38.23 9.57 26.40
C SER A 2 36.77 9.30 26.01
N GLY A 3 36.35 9.72 24.82
CA GLY A 3 35.02 9.45 24.26
C GLY A 3 35.11 8.58 23.00
N ASP A 4 34.16 8.81 22.08
CA ASP A 4 34.09 8.10 20.82
C ASP A 4 35.21 8.52 19.86
N LEU A 5 35.66 7.58 19.03
CA LEU A 5 36.59 7.81 17.94
C LEU A 5 35.96 7.31 16.64
N ASP A 6 35.64 8.24 15.76
CA ASP A 6 35.07 7.96 14.44
C ASP A 6 36.13 8.16 13.35
N LEU A 7 36.48 7.07 12.68
CA LEU A 7 37.45 7.03 11.59
C LEU A 7 36.83 6.43 10.32
N ARG A 8 35.50 6.35 10.25
CA ARG A 8 34.79 5.76 9.11
C ARG A 8 35.21 6.43 7.80
N TYR A 9 35.34 5.62 6.74
CA TYR A 9 35.71 6.09 5.39
C TYR A 9 37.06 6.81 5.29
N SER A 10 37.91 6.72 6.31
CA SER A 10 39.27 7.29 6.27
C SER A 10 40.26 6.36 5.55
N TYR A 11 41.44 6.89 5.22
CA TYR A 11 42.54 6.13 4.61
C TYR A 11 43.43 5.42 5.65
N ILE A 12 43.01 5.34 6.91
CA ILE A 12 43.79 4.72 7.98
C ILE A 12 43.88 3.21 7.74
N LYS A 13 45.11 2.68 7.83
CA LYS A 13 45.39 1.25 7.62
C LYS A 13 45.86 0.53 8.89
N GLU A 14 46.29 1.28 9.90
CA GLU A 14 46.84 0.76 11.14
C GLU A 14 46.45 1.65 12.32
N LEU A 15 46.30 1.05 13.50
CA LEU A 15 46.09 1.76 14.76
C LEU A 15 47.32 1.61 15.66
N PRO A 16 47.61 2.60 16.52
CA PRO A 16 48.74 2.52 17.44
C PRO A 16 48.55 1.39 18.47
N LYS A 17 49.65 0.78 18.91
CA LYS A 17 49.66 -0.21 19.99
C LYS A 17 49.13 0.39 21.30
N ASN A 18 48.49 -0.45 22.14
CA ASN A 18 47.94 -0.06 23.45
C ASN A 18 46.93 1.11 23.36
N LEU A 19 46.17 1.20 22.27
CA LEU A 19 45.14 2.21 22.11
C LEU A 19 43.97 1.96 23.08
N PHE A 20 43.61 2.99 23.83
CA PHE A 20 42.46 2.99 24.72
C PHE A 20 41.36 3.93 24.19
N ILE A 21 40.13 3.42 24.08
CA ILE A 21 38.94 4.19 23.68
C ILE A 21 37.90 4.14 24.80
N GLY A 22 37.60 5.30 25.39
CA GLY A 22 36.65 5.44 26.49
C GLY A 22 35.19 5.41 26.07
N GLY A 23 34.91 5.64 24.78
CA GLY A 23 33.60 5.45 24.14
C GLY A 23 33.63 4.35 23.08
N SER A 24 32.96 4.58 21.95
CA SER A 24 32.89 3.67 20.80
C SER A 24 33.99 3.96 19.77
N LEU A 25 34.40 2.94 19.02
CA LEU A 25 35.38 3.03 17.94
C LEU A 25 34.73 2.62 16.61
N TYR A 26 34.65 3.56 15.66
CA TYR A 26 34.08 3.33 14.34
C TYR A 26 35.15 3.30 13.27
N LEU A 27 35.37 2.12 12.67
CA LEU A 27 36.37 1.83 11.64
C LEU A 27 35.71 1.32 10.35
N GLU A 28 34.41 1.53 10.19
CA GLU A 28 33.65 1.03 9.05
C GLU A 28 34.24 1.51 7.71
N SER A 29 34.31 0.59 6.75
CA SER A 29 34.75 0.86 5.36
C SER A 29 36.17 1.43 5.23
N ILE A 30 37.07 1.16 6.18
CA ILE A 30 38.50 1.49 6.04
C ILE A 30 39.33 0.27 5.61
N GLU A 31 40.54 0.50 5.10
CA GLU A 31 41.43 -0.56 4.61
C GLU A 31 42.26 -1.26 5.70
N ILE A 32 41.79 -1.28 6.96
CA ILE A 32 42.48 -1.94 8.07
C ILE A 32 42.43 -3.47 7.91
N GLU A 33 43.59 -4.11 8.10
CA GLU A 33 43.73 -5.57 7.96
C GLU A 33 43.96 -6.28 9.31
N LYS A 34 44.42 -5.56 10.33
CA LYS A 34 44.68 -6.07 11.68
C LYS A 34 44.42 -5.01 12.75
N LEU A 35 43.96 -5.45 13.92
CA LEU A 35 43.90 -4.62 15.12
C LEU A 35 45.17 -4.81 15.96
N PRO A 36 45.60 -3.77 16.70
CA PRO A 36 46.73 -3.89 17.62
C PRO A 36 46.36 -4.73 18.85
N ASP A 37 47.36 -5.41 19.42
CA ASP A 37 47.23 -6.09 20.71
C ASP A 37 46.87 -5.09 21.83
N ASN A 38 46.15 -5.57 22.85
CA ASN A 38 45.68 -4.82 24.01
C ASN A 38 44.75 -3.64 23.67
N LEU A 39 44.06 -3.69 22.52
CA LEU A 39 43.03 -2.72 22.19
C LEU A 39 41.85 -2.84 23.17
N THR A 40 41.59 -1.79 23.93
CA THR A 40 40.50 -1.72 24.91
C THR A 40 39.49 -0.65 24.51
N ILE A 41 38.23 -1.04 24.35
CA ILE A 41 37.13 -0.17 23.95
C ILE A 41 35.98 -0.34 24.95
N LYS A 42 35.58 0.73 25.62
CA LYS A 42 34.46 0.68 26.58
C LYS A 42 33.08 0.66 25.92
N GLY A 43 32.96 1.25 24.73
CA GLY A 43 31.72 1.30 23.95
C GLY A 43 31.65 0.19 22.90
N ASP A 44 31.09 0.54 21.75
CA ASP A 44 30.94 -0.35 20.59
C ASP A 44 32.18 -0.34 19.69
N LEU A 45 32.43 -1.45 19.01
CA LEU A 45 33.45 -1.56 17.96
C LEU A 45 32.79 -1.88 16.62
N ASN A 46 32.85 -0.96 15.67
CA ASN A 46 32.35 -1.18 14.32
C ASN A 46 33.51 -1.35 13.32
N LEU A 47 33.66 -2.58 12.80
CA LEU A 47 34.64 -3.01 11.81
C LEU A 47 33.98 -3.40 10.48
N ALA A 48 32.70 -3.06 10.28
CA ALA A 48 31.98 -3.52 9.10
C ALA A 48 32.67 -3.09 7.80
N TYR A 49 32.61 -3.95 6.79
CA TYR A 49 33.21 -3.73 5.47
C TYR A 49 34.74 -3.49 5.47
N THR A 50 35.45 -3.91 6.53
CA THR A 50 36.91 -3.88 6.58
C THR A 50 37.54 -5.18 6.05
N LYS A 51 38.88 -5.20 5.92
CA LYS A 51 39.64 -6.37 5.46
C LYS A 51 40.14 -7.27 6.61
N ILE A 52 39.68 -7.02 7.84
CA ILE A 52 40.06 -7.80 9.04
C ILE A 52 39.82 -9.29 8.82
N LYS A 53 40.83 -10.09 9.19
CA LYS A 53 40.79 -11.56 9.12
C LYS A 53 40.83 -12.24 10.49
N ILE A 54 41.46 -11.60 11.47
CA ILE A 54 41.70 -12.14 12.81
C ILE A 54 41.54 -10.99 13.82
N LEU A 55 40.94 -11.27 14.96
CA LEU A 55 40.94 -10.39 16.12
C LEU A 55 42.03 -10.80 17.11
N PRO A 56 42.66 -9.86 17.82
CA PRO A 56 43.63 -10.20 18.84
C PRO A 56 42.93 -10.87 20.04
N GLU A 57 43.57 -11.88 20.64
CA GLU A 57 43.07 -12.60 21.84
C GLU A 57 42.81 -11.68 23.05
N SER A 58 43.50 -10.53 23.09
CA SER A 58 43.40 -9.52 24.15
C SER A 58 42.31 -8.47 23.89
N LEU A 59 41.51 -8.59 22.81
CA LEU A 59 40.48 -7.63 22.48
C LEU A 59 39.41 -7.56 23.58
N SER A 60 39.11 -6.36 24.07
CA SER A 60 38.01 -6.11 24.99
C SER A 60 37.07 -5.04 24.44
N VAL A 61 35.80 -5.42 24.24
CA VAL A 61 34.71 -4.54 23.76
C VAL A 61 33.62 -4.51 24.82
N GLY A 62 33.35 -3.33 25.38
CA GLY A 62 32.43 -3.18 26.51
C GLY A 62 30.95 -3.25 26.14
N ARG A 63 30.60 -3.09 24.86
CA ARG A 63 29.22 -3.17 24.35
C ARG A 63 29.14 -4.09 23.13
N SER A 64 28.93 -3.55 21.93
CA SER A 64 28.61 -4.32 20.73
C SER A 64 29.80 -4.43 19.78
N LEU A 65 29.87 -5.53 19.04
CA LEU A 65 30.89 -5.78 18.02
C LEU A 65 30.24 -6.04 16.66
N ASN A 66 30.55 -5.19 15.69
CA ASN A 66 30.08 -5.33 14.32
C ASN A 66 31.23 -5.71 13.38
N LEU A 67 31.21 -6.94 12.87
CA LEU A 67 32.15 -7.52 11.91
C LEU A 67 31.48 -7.82 10.57
N ARG A 68 30.30 -7.25 10.31
CA ARG A 68 29.55 -7.51 9.08
C ARG A 68 30.41 -7.32 7.84
N ASN A 69 30.35 -8.27 6.92
CA ASN A 69 31.02 -8.21 5.63
C ASN A 69 32.55 -7.99 5.75
N THR A 70 33.16 -8.56 6.78
CA THR A 70 34.62 -8.65 6.93
C THR A 70 35.14 -10.00 6.42
N LYS A 71 36.46 -10.17 6.40
CA LYS A 71 37.12 -11.42 5.99
C LYS A 71 37.45 -12.33 7.18
N ILE A 72 36.81 -12.12 8.34
CA ILE A 72 37.08 -12.91 9.53
C ILE A 72 36.65 -14.36 9.35
N GLU A 73 37.51 -15.26 9.81
CA GLU A 73 37.34 -16.72 9.68
C GLU A 73 37.19 -17.41 11.04
N VAL A 74 37.77 -16.84 12.11
CA VAL A 74 37.74 -17.39 13.49
C VAL A 74 37.61 -16.25 14.50
N LEU A 75 36.89 -16.49 15.60
CA LEU A 75 36.82 -15.60 16.76
C LEU A 75 37.74 -16.09 17.88
N PRO A 76 38.26 -15.19 18.74
CA PRO A 76 38.99 -15.57 19.96
C PRO A 76 38.13 -16.40 20.92
N ASP A 77 38.75 -17.36 21.61
CA ASP A 77 38.04 -18.32 22.50
C ASP A 77 37.35 -17.64 23.70
N ASN A 78 37.91 -16.53 24.19
CA ASN A 78 37.44 -15.81 25.37
C ASN A 78 36.74 -14.48 25.02
N LEU A 79 36.18 -14.37 23.82
CA LEU A 79 35.48 -13.17 23.38
C LEU A 79 34.19 -12.96 24.19
N PHE A 80 34.14 -11.87 24.95
CA PHE A 80 32.98 -11.47 25.74
C PHE A 80 32.32 -10.22 25.14
N ILE A 81 31.03 -10.31 24.77
CA ILE A 81 30.26 -9.21 24.17
C ILE A 81 29.02 -8.92 25.03
N ASN A 82 28.99 -7.75 25.67
CA ASN A 82 27.88 -7.36 26.55
C ASN A 82 26.68 -6.76 25.79
N GLY A 83 26.87 -6.36 24.54
CA GLY A 83 25.84 -5.88 23.63
C GLY A 83 25.61 -6.85 22.48
N ASP A 84 25.47 -6.31 21.27
CA ASP A 84 25.17 -7.10 20.08
C ASP A 84 26.44 -7.62 19.39
N LEU A 85 26.32 -8.77 18.72
CA LEU A 85 27.37 -9.34 17.88
C LEU A 85 26.86 -9.53 16.45
N ASN A 86 27.46 -8.83 15.48
CA ASN A 86 27.10 -8.96 14.07
C ASN A 86 28.24 -9.60 13.27
N LEU A 87 28.02 -10.82 12.81
CA LEU A 87 28.92 -11.63 11.96
C LEU A 87 28.31 -11.88 10.58
N ALA A 88 27.30 -11.11 10.18
CA ALA A 88 26.60 -11.33 8.92
C ALA A 88 27.55 -11.21 7.73
N TYR A 89 27.38 -12.07 6.73
CA TYR A 89 28.22 -12.12 5.53
C TYR A 89 29.72 -12.30 5.81
N THR A 90 30.09 -12.92 6.94
CA THR A 90 31.49 -13.29 7.22
C THR A 90 31.79 -14.71 6.74
N LYS A 91 33.06 -15.10 6.82
CA LYS A 91 33.52 -16.46 6.46
C LYS A 91 33.59 -17.40 7.66
N ILE A 92 33.07 -17.00 8.82
CA ILE A 92 33.11 -17.83 10.03
C ILE A 92 32.37 -19.14 9.78
N GLU A 93 33.01 -20.23 10.18
CA GLU A 93 32.50 -21.60 10.06
C GLU A 93 32.14 -22.21 11.43
N ALA A 94 32.68 -21.67 12.53
CA ALA A 94 32.39 -22.11 13.90
C ALA A 94 32.47 -20.94 14.91
N LEU A 95 31.68 -21.03 15.97
CA LEU A 95 31.74 -20.13 17.14
C LEU A 95 32.51 -20.81 18.28
N PRO A 96 33.21 -20.04 19.15
CA PRO A 96 33.88 -20.60 20.31
C PRO A 96 32.85 -21.09 21.36
N ASP A 97 33.20 -22.16 22.06
CA ASP A 97 32.28 -22.85 23.00
C ASP A 97 31.78 -21.96 24.15
N ASN A 98 32.59 -21.00 24.58
CA ASN A 98 32.31 -20.09 25.70
C ASN A 98 31.83 -18.70 25.24
N LEU A 99 31.37 -18.57 23.99
CA LEU A 99 30.86 -17.30 23.49
C LEU A 99 29.63 -16.83 24.29
N PHE A 100 29.71 -15.63 24.85
CA PHE A 100 28.60 -15.00 25.55
C PHE A 100 28.19 -13.70 24.84
N VAL A 101 26.91 -13.60 24.48
CA VAL A 101 26.30 -12.41 23.88
C VAL A 101 25.03 -12.04 24.66
N ASN A 102 25.08 -10.90 25.34
CA ASN A 102 23.95 -10.42 26.13
C ASN A 102 22.92 -9.61 25.30
N GLY A 103 23.27 -9.18 24.09
CA GLY A 103 22.33 -8.56 23.15
C GLY A 103 21.84 -9.54 22.08
N SER A 104 21.63 -9.00 20.89
CA SER A 104 21.28 -9.74 19.69
C SER A 104 22.52 -10.31 18.99
N MET A 105 22.37 -11.47 18.34
CA MET A 105 23.41 -12.11 17.56
C MET A 105 22.96 -12.30 16.11
N ASN A 106 23.71 -11.75 15.16
CA ASN A 106 23.43 -11.90 13.74
C ASN A 106 24.53 -12.73 13.05
N LEU A 107 24.16 -13.93 12.61
CA LEU A 107 24.98 -14.88 11.87
C LEU A 107 24.45 -15.10 10.44
N SER A 108 23.60 -14.20 9.94
CA SER A 108 22.96 -14.31 8.63
C SER A 108 24.01 -14.42 7.51
N TYR A 109 23.72 -15.25 6.51
CA TYR A 109 24.64 -15.50 5.37
C TYR A 109 26.06 -15.95 5.78
N SER A 110 26.22 -16.53 6.98
CA SER A 110 27.47 -17.16 7.39
C SER A 110 27.55 -18.61 6.91
N LYS A 111 28.73 -19.23 7.07
CA LYS A 111 28.94 -20.64 6.76
C LYS A 111 28.78 -21.55 7.97
N ILE A 112 28.32 -21.03 9.10
CA ILE A 112 28.18 -21.78 10.35
C ILE A 112 27.21 -22.96 10.13
N GLU A 113 27.67 -24.16 10.49
CA GLU A 113 26.85 -25.39 10.42
C GLU A 113 26.34 -25.83 11.80
N LEU A 114 27.06 -25.49 12.88
CA LEU A 114 26.77 -25.88 14.26
C LEU A 114 26.91 -24.68 15.20
N LEU A 115 25.98 -24.58 16.15
CA LEU A 115 26.03 -23.61 17.24
C LEU A 115 26.60 -24.26 18.51
N PRO A 116 27.26 -23.48 19.41
CA PRO A 116 27.75 -23.98 20.68
C PRO A 116 26.64 -24.56 21.56
N LYS A 117 26.93 -25.63 22.31
CA LYS A 117 25.94 -26.36 23.13
C LYS A 117 25.26 -25.48 24.20
N ASN A 118 25.98 -24.50 24.74
CA ASN A 118 25.48 -23.63 25.81
C ASN A 118 25.18 -22.22 25.32
N LEU A 119 24.90 -22.05 24.02
CA LEU A 119 24.60 -20.75 23.45
C LEU A 119 23.31 -20.19 24.07
N SER A 120 23.40 -18.98 24.61
CA SER A 120 22.27 -18.20 25.10
C SER A 120 22.29 -16.83 24.45
N VAL A 121 21.14 -16.39 23.94
CA VAL A 121 20.96 -15.07 23.32
C VAL A 121 19.77 -14.39 24.01
N ASN A 122 20.04 -13.34 24.78
CA ASN A 122 19.01 -12.69 25.61
C ASN A 122 18.00 -11.89 24.78
N ASP A 123 18.37 -11.47 23.58
CA ASP A 123 17.49 -10.79 22.63
C ASP A 123 17.28 -11.66 21.39
N SER A 124 17.69 -11.22 20.20
CA SER A 124 17.33 -11.87 18.93
C SER A 124 18.50 -12.61 18.29
N LEU A 125 18.23 -13.78 17.70
CA LEU A 125 19.20 -14.60 16.99
C LEU A 125 18.81 -14.72 15.52
N TYR A 126 19.68 -14.20 14.63
CA TYR A 126 19.49 -14.25 13.19
C TYR A 126 20.43 -15.26 12.55
N LEU A 127 19.86 -16.26 11.89
CA LEU A 127 20.58 -17.34 11.21
C LEU A 127 20.16 -17.45 9.74
N GLU A 128 19.46 -16.44 9.20
CA GLU A 128 18.87 -16.53 7.87
C GLU A 128 19.94 -16.78 6.79
N TYR A 129 19.63 -17.67 5.84
CA TYR A 129 20.57 -18.11 4.79
C TYR A 129 21.92 -18.65 5.30
N SER A 130 22.03 -19.03 6.57
CA SER A 130 23.18 -19.79 7.08
C SER A 130 23.08 -21.29 6.74
N LYS A 131 24.14 -22.04 7.02
CA LYS A 131 24.19 -23.49 6.79
C LYS A 131 23.82 -24.32 8.02
N VAL A 132 23.21 -23.70 9.04
CA VAL A 132 22.82 -24.40 10.26
C VAL A 132 21.79 -25.48 9.94
N LYS A 133 22.05 -26.68 10.46
CA LYS A 133 21.20 -27.87 10.28
C LYS A 133 20.47 -28.27 11.56
N PHE A 134 21.02 -27.90 12.72
CA PHE A 134 20.51 -28.25 14.04
C PHE A 134 20.68 -27.08 15.00
N LEU A 135 19.72 -26.92 15.91
CA LEU A 135 19.87 -26.06 17.08
C LEU A 135 20.36 -26.90 18.26
N PRO A 136 21.15 -26.30 19.18
CA PRO A 136 21.59 -27.00 20.38
C PRO A 136 20.41 -27.22 21.34
N GLU A 137 20.48 -28.30 22.13
CA GLU A 137 19.58 -28.51 23.27
C GLU A 137 19.68 -27.33 24.25
N ASN A 138 18.58 -27.02 24.94
CA ASN A 138 18.45 -25.91 25.90
C ASN A 138 18.72 -24.51 25.30
N LEU A 139 18.65 -24.35 23.98
CA LEU A 139 18.74 -23.03 23.35
C LEU A 139 17.61 -22.14 23.89
N SER A 140 18.00 -20.98 24.44
CA SER A 140 17.08 -19.95 24.89
C SER A 140 17.31 -18.66 24.09
N VAL A 141 16.24 -18.17 23.47
CA VAL A 141 16.22 -16.89 22.75
C VAL A 141 15.12 -16.00 23.36
N GLY A 142 15.53 -14.86 23.90
CA GLY A 142 14.61 -13.95 24.59
C GLY A 142 13.70 -13.15 23.67
N GLY A 143 14.14 -12.90 22.44
CA GLY A 143 13.42 -12.14 21.41
C GLY A 143 13.08 -13.00 20.19
N TYR A 144 13.48 -12.52 19.01
CA TYR A 144 13.20 -13.15 17.72
C TYR A 144 14.24 -14.21 17.34
N LEU A 145 13.79 -15.37 16.85
CA LEU A 145 14.64 -16.38 16.24
C LEU A 145 14.35 -16.49 14.73
N CYS A 146 15.28 -16.03 13.90
CA CYS A 146 15.18 -16.12 12.45
C CYS A 146 15.98 -17.30 11.91
N LEU A 147 15.30 -18.32 11.40
CA LEU A 147 15.87 -19.51 10.76
C LEU A 147 15.52 -19.58 9.27
N GLN A 148 15.00 -18.48 8.71
CA GLN A 148 14.56 -18.41 7.32
C GLN A 148 15.62 -18.95 6.36
N SER A 149 15.20 -19.80 5.42
CA SER A 149 16.07 -20.37 4.38
C SER A 149 17.32 -21.10 4.90
N THR A 150 17.24 -21.67 6.11
CA THR A 150 18.25 -22.62 6.65
C THR A 150 17.91 -24.07 6.25
N GLU A 151 18.84 -25.00 6.51
CA GLU A 151 18.68 -26.44 6.25
C GLU A 151 18.05 -27.21 7.43
N ILE A 152 17.52 -26.51 8.44
CA ILE A 152 16.89 -27.12 9.62
C ILE A 152 15.70 -28.00 9.22
N LYS A 153 15.65 -29.18 9.85
CA LYS A 153 14.59 -30.20 9.67
C LYS A 153 13.78 -30.49 10.94
N GLU A 154 14.35 -30.20 12.11
CA GLU A 154 13.74 -30.42 13.41
C GLU A 154 14.16 -29.32 14.40
N LEU A 155 13.31 -29.07 15.39
CA LEU A 155 13.61 -28.21 16.53
C LEU A 155 13.84 -29.08 17.77
N PRO A 156 14.68 -28.63 18.72
CA PRO A 156 14.82 -29.32 19.99
C PRO A 156 13.53 -29.19 20.81
N GLU A 157 13.16 -30.25 21.53
CA GLU A 157 11.92 -30.32 22.34
C GLU A 157 11.89 -29.31 23.48
N ASP A 158 13.07 -28.87 23.94
CA ASP A 158 13.26 -27.92 25.05
C ASP A 158 13.50 -26.48 24.57
N LEU A 159 13.28 -26.18 23.28
CA LEU A 159 13.43 -24.83 22.74
C LEU A 159 12.54 -23.84 23.48
N SER A 160 13.17 -22.87 24.16
CA SER A 160 12.46 -21.80 24.87
C SER A 160 12.55 -20.50 24.08
N LEU A 161 11.40 -20.03 23.61
CA LEU A 161 11.30 -18.81 22.81
C LEU A 161 10.28 -17.84 23.43
N ASN A 162 10.73 -16.61 23.69
CA ASN A 162 9.88 -15.57 24.29
C ASN A 162 9.29 -14.57 23.28
N GLY A 163 9.78 -14.54 22.03
CA GLY A 163 9.32 -13.64 20.98
C GLY A 163 8.74 -14.37 19.76
N ASP A 164 9.20 -13.95 18.58
CA ASP A 164 8.77 -14.47 17.28
C ASP A 164 9.71 -15.58 16.78
N LEU A 165 9.21 -16.46 15.91
CA LEU A 165 9.98 -17.52 15.26
C LEU A 165 9.69 -17.56 13.77
N ASP A 166 10.74 -17.43 12.95
CA ASP A 166 10.65 -17.57 11.51
C ASP A 166 11.39 -18.82 11.02
N LEU A 167 10.62 -19.76 10.49
CA LEU A 167 11.01 -21.02 9.87
C LEU A 167 10.66 -21.04 8.37
N SER A 168 10.39 -19.89 7.78
CA SER A 168 9.98 -19.80 6.38
C SER A 168 11.09 -20.33 5.46
N PHE A 169 10.67 -21.01 4.39
CA PHE A 169 11.56 -21.63 3.41
C PHE A 169 12.55 -22.67 3.97
N THR A 170 12.31 -23.20 5.19
CA THR A 170 13.11 -24.30 5.76
C THR A 170 12.60 -25.68 5.35
N GLN A 171 13.33 -26.73 5.74
CA GLN A 171 12.94 -28.13 5.52
C GLN A 171 12.25 -28.74 6.75
N ILE A 172 11.76 -27.93 7.69
CA ILE A 172 11.06 -28.41 8.90
C ILE A 172 9.82 -29.22 8.50
N GLU A 173 9.69 -30.44 9.03
CA GLU A 173 8.54 -31.33 8.74
C GLU A 173 7.56 -31.44 9.91
N LYS A 174 8.03 -31.19 11.14
CA LYS A 174 7.25 -31.27 12.40
C LYS A 174 7.74 -30.23 13.40
N LEU A 175 6.85 -29.83 14.31
CA LEU A 175 7.17 -29.04 15.50
C LEU A 175 7.13 -29.94 16.75
N PRO A 176 7.79 -29.55 17.86
CA PRO A 176 7.68 -30.21 19.17
C PRO A 176 6.24 -30.38 19.65
N GLU A 177 5.93 -31.40 20.46
CA GLU A 177 4.54 -31.70 20.87
C GLU A 177 3.90 -30.61 21.73
N ASN A 178 4.68 -29.98 22.62
CA ASN A 178 4.22 -28.94 23.54
C ASN A 178 4.76 -27.55 23.15
N PHE A 179 4.74 -27.25 21.85
CA PHE A 179 5.35 -26.05 21.32
C PHE A 179 4.47 -24.80 21.54
N PHE A 180 5.05 -23.78 22.15
CA PHE A 180 4.40 -22.50 22.44
C PHE A 180 5.25 -21.35 21.90
N VAL A 181 4.61 -20.45 21.15
CA VAL A 181 5.26 -19.23 20.62
C VAL A 181 4.50 -18.03 21.16
N LYS A 182 5.15 -17.22 22.00
CA LYS A 182 4.53 -16.01 22.59
C LYS A 182 4.19 -14.94 21.55
N GLY A 183 5.03 -14.80 20.52
CA GLY A 183 4.82 -13.90 19.41
C GLY A 183 4.20 -14.59 18.20
N SER A 184 4.76 -14.31 17.03
CA SER A 184 4.38 -14.85 15.74
C SER A 184 5.22 -16.06 15.34
N LEU A 185 4.59 -17.00 14.62
CA LEU A 185 5.22 -18.18 14.05
C LEU A 185 5.06 -18.16 12.52
N ASN A 186 6.17 -17.99 11.80
CA ASN A 186 6.21 -18.04 10.35
C ASN A 186 6.72 -19.40 9.85
N LEU A 187 5.88 -20.16 9.18
CA LEU A 187 6.18 -21.45 8.56
C LEU A 187 6.01 -21.41 7.04
N GLU A 188 5.93 -20.22 6.45
CA GLU A 188 5.66 -20.04 5.03
C GLU A 188 6.63 -20.86 4.16
N SER A 189 6.10 -21.57 3.16
CA SER A 189 6.90 -22.36 2.21
C SER A 189 7.81 -23.42 2.86
N SER A 190 7.54 -23.81 4.10
CA SER A 190 8.22 -24.93 4.77
C SER A 190 7.65 -26.30 4.34
N LYS A 191 8.27 -27.39 4.81
CA LYS A 191 7.81 -28.77 4.57
C LYS A 191 6.86 -29.31 5.64
N ILE A 192 6.32 -28.44 6.50
CA ILE A 192 5.41 -28.81 7.56
C ILE A 192 4.15 -29.46 6.98
N LYS A 193 3.74 -30.61 7.55
CA LYS A 193 2.53 -31.35 7.13
C LYS A 193 1.46 -31.41 8.21
N THR A 194 1.87 -31.29 9.47
CA THR A 194 1.01 -31.38 10.65
C THR A 194 1.49 -30.41 11.71
N LEU A 195 0.56 -29.91 12.52
CA LEU A 195 0.87 -29.10 13.72
C LEU A 195 0.56 -29.92 14.98
N PRO A 196 1.23 -29.64 16.10
CA PRO A 196 0.93 -30.29 17.37
C PRO A 196 -0.47 -29.90 17.87
N GLU A 197 -1.16 -30.83 18.55
CA GLU A 197 -2.58 -30.68 18.93
C GLU A 197 -2.86 -29.43 19.78
N ASN A 198 -1.91 -29.02 20.62
CA ASN A 198 -2.05 -27.89 21.55
C ASN A 198 -1.20 -26.68 21.15
N LEU A 199 -0.87 -26.53 19.86
CA LEU A 199 -0.13 -25.35 19.38
C LEU A 199 -0.86 -24.06 19.77
N SER A 200 -0.15 -23.17 20.45
CA SER A 200 -0.61 -21.82 20.75
C SER A 200 0.40 -20.79 20.27
N VAL A 201 -0.10 -19.82 19.50
CA VAL A 201 0.65 -18.70 18.92
C VAL A 201 0.03 -17.41 19.43
N GLY A 202 0.81 -16.61 20.15
CA GLY A 202 0.33 -15.42 20.84
C GLY A 202 0.02 -14.23 19.93
N ASP A 203 0.48 -14.25 18.68
CA ASP A 203 0.09 -13.30 17.64
C ASP A 203 -0.23 -14.02 16.33
N THR A 204 0.66 -13.98 15.32
CA THR A 204 0.34 -14.40 13.95
C THR A 204 0.92 -15.77 13.60
N LEU A 205 0.13 -16.63 12.98
CA LEU A 205 0.56 -17.91 12.43
C LEU A 205 0.49 -17.86 10.90
N ASN A 206 1.65 -17.93 10.24
CA ASN A 206 1.73 -18.00 8.78
C ASN A 206 2.05 -19.43 8.31
N LEU A 207 1.11 -20.06 7.62
CA LEU A 207 1.22 -21.38 7.01
C LEU A 207 1.06 -21.31 5.48
N SER A 208 1.22 -20.13 4.90
CA SER A 208 1.08 -19.94 3.45
C SER A 208 2.07 -20.82 2.69
N ASN A 209 1.66 -21.34 1.54
CA ASN A 209 2.47 -22.21 0.68
C ASN A 209 3.00 -23.49 1.37
N THR A 210 2.30 -24.01 2.40
CA THR A 210 2.67 -25.28 3.07
C THR A 210 1.82 -26.47 2.61
N ASP A 211 2.31 -27.68 2.87
CA ASP A 211 1.61 -28.93 2.55
C ASP A 211 0.60 -29.38 3.64
N ILE A 212 0.31 -28.52 4.62
CA ILE A 212 -0.61 -28.83 5.72
C ILE A 212 -2.04 -29.04 5.21
N GLU A 213 -2.66 -30.16 5.62
CA GLU A 213 -4.03 -30.51 5.20
C GLU A 213 -5.08 -30.29 6.31
N VAL A 214 -4.66 -30.38 7.57
CA VAL A 214 -5.55 -30.35 8.74
C VAL A 214 -4.95 -29.44 9.81
N LEU A 215 -5.77 -28.53 10.34
CA LEU A 215 -5.43 -27.74 11.52
C LEU A 215 -5.88 -28.50 12.79
N PRO A 216 -5.10 -28.44 13.88
CA PRO A 216 -5.47 -29.13 15.12
C PRO A 216 -6.72 -28.52 15.74
N LYS A 217 -7.52 -29.33 16.45
CA LYS A 217 -8.83 -28.92 16.98
C LYS A 217 -8.71 -27.79 18.01
N ASN A 218 -7.63 -27.80 18.78
CA ASN A 218 -7.36 -26.84 19.86
C ASN A 218 -6.36 -25.75 19.44
N LEU A 219 -6.15 -25.54 18.13
CA LEU A 219 -5.29 -24.48 17.63
C LEU A 219 -5.72 -23.12 18.19
N SER A 220 -4.83 -22.44 18.89
CA SER A 220 -5.07 -21.10 19.43
C SER A 220 -4.15 -20.09 18.75
N VAL A 221 -4.73 -19.14 18.04
CA VAL A 221 -4.03 -18.01 17.41
C VAL A 221 -4.72 -16.73 17.84
N ASN A 222 -4.04 -15.90 18.63
CA ASN A 222 -4.63 -14.67 19.16
C ASN A 222 -4.68 -13.54 18.12
N GLY A 223 -3.71 -13.50 17.21
CA GLY A 223 -3.59 -12.52 16.13
C GLY A 223 -4.17 -13.06 14.83
N SER A 224 -3.35 -13.11 13.78
CA SER A 224 -3.80 -13.46 12.41
C SER A 224 -3.40 -14.88 11.99
N LEU A 225 -4.17 -15.47 11.08
CA LEU A 225 -3.86 -16.77 10.47
C LEU A 225 -3.81 -16.64 8.94
N TYR A 226 -2.66 -16.98 8.36
CA TYR A 226 -2.45 -17.00 6.91
C TYR A 226 -2.32 -18.43 6.40
N LEU A 227 -3.21 -18.81 5.49
CA LEU A 227 -3.28 -20.16 4.89
C LEU A 227 -3.17 -20.11 3.37
N GLU A 228 -2.73 -18.99 2.79
CA GLU A 228 -2.76 -18.78 1.35
C GLU A 228 -1.98 -19.89 0.62
N TYR A 229 -2.56 -20.49 -0.42
CA TYR A 229 -1.95 -21.60 -1.17
C TYR A 229 -1.61 -22.86 -0.35
N SER A 230 -2.12 -22.98 0.89
CA SER A 230 -2.00 -24.23 1.65
C SER A 230 -3.03 -25.28 1.20
N LYS A 231 -2.81 -26.54 1.61
CA LYS A 231 -3.71 -27.67 1.31
C LYS A 231 -4.81 -27.88 2.35
N VAL A 232 -5.02 -26.92 3.26
CA VAL A 232 -6.03 -27.03 4.31
C VAL A 232 -7.42 -27.19 3.71
N LYS A 233 -8.14 -28.22 4.16
CA LYS A 233 -9.50 -28.54 3.68
C LYS A 233 -10.61 -28.01 4.58
N PHE A 234 -10.33 -27.84 5.86
CA PHE A 234 -11.31 -27.43 6.87
C PHE A 234 -10.68 -26.55 7.94
N LEU A 235 -11.45 -25.57 8.41
CA LEU A 235 -11.16 -24.85 9.66
C LEU A 235 -11.85 -25.59 10.84
N PRO A 236 -11.32 -25.49 12.07
CA PRO A 236 -11.97 -26.06 13.26
C PRO A 236 -13.41 -25.51 13.49
N GLU A 237 -14.31 -26.31 14.08
CA GLU A 237 -15.74 -25.93 14.21
C GLU A 237 -15.99 -24.66 15.04
N ASN A 238 -15.23 -24.48 16.14
CA ASN A 238 -15.32 -23.31 17.03
C ASN A 238 -14.17 -22.32 16.79
N PHE A 239 -13.77 -22.16 15.52
CA PHE A 239 -12.64 -21.32 15.17
C PHE A 239 -12.97 -19.82 15.25
N SER A 240 -12.24 -19.10 16.10
CA SER A 240 -12.28 -17.64 16.19
C SER A 240 -10.87 -17.09 16.05
N ILE A 241 -10.72 -16.01 15.30
CA ILE A 241 -9.42 -15.35 15.09
C ILE A 241 -9.51 -13.91 15.59
N GLY A 242 -8.54 -13.51 16.43
CA GLY A 242 -8.51 -12.17 17.00
C GLY A 242 -8.03 -11.08 16.03
N GLY A 243 -7.36 -11.48 14.95
CA GLY A 243 -6.88 -10.63 13.86
C GLY A 243 -7.48 -11.01 12.51
N SER A 244 -6.63 -11.14 11.50
CA SER A 244 -7.02 -11.39 10.10
C SER A 244 -6.97 -12.88 9.74
N LEU A 245 -7.76 -13.29 8.75
CA LEU A 245 -7.78 -14.64 8.21
C LEU A 245 -7.66 -14.60 6.68
N GLU A 246 -6.61 -15.20 6.16
CA GLU A 246 -6.33 -15.23 4.71
C GLU A 246 -6.38 -16.66 4.18
N LEU A 247 -7.39 -16.94 3.35
CA LEU A 247 -7.74 -18.27 2.83
C LEU A 247 -7.58 -18.37 1.31
N ALA A 248 -6.93 -17.40 0.68
CA ALA A 248 -6.78 -17.33 -0.76
C ALA A 248 -6.17 -18.62 -1.32
N ASN A 249 -6.82 -19.21 -2.33
CA ASN A 249 -6.35 -20.42 -2.99
C ASN A 249 -6.14 -21.65 -2.08
N THR A 250 -6.92 -21.76 -0.99
CA THR A 250 -7.00 -22.99 -0.18
C THR A 250 -7.95 -24.04 -0.78
N GLU A 251 -7.90 -25.25 -0.22
CA GLU A 251 -8.82 -26.36 -0.51
C GLU A 251 -10.15 -26.26 0.27
N ILE A 252 -10.34 -25.21 1.07
CA ILE A 252 -11.52 -25.01 1.92
C ILE A 252 -12.76 -24.79 1.04
N GLU A 253 -13.80 -25.60 1.29
CA GLU A 253 -15.10 -25.48 0.60
C GLU A 253 -16.19 -24.85 1.50
N ILE A 254 -16.10 -25.06 2.82
CA ILE A 254 -17.11 -24.66 3.81
C ILE A 254 -16.44 -23.91 4.95
N LEU A 255 -16.99 -22.76 5.32
CA LEU A 255 -16.58 -21.99 6.49
C LEU A 255 -17.38 -22.44 7.73
N PRO A 256 -16.79 -22.44 8.94
CA PRO A 256 -17.51 -22.76 10.18
C PRO A 256 -18.70 -21.82 10.42
N LYS A 257 -19.80 -22.37 10.96
CA LYS A 257 -21.06 -21.62 11.17
C LYS A 257 -20.90 -20.38 12.06
N ASN A 258 -19.98 -20.45 13.04
CA ASN A 258 -19.75 -19.39 14.03
C ASN A 258 -18.43 -18.64 13.78
N LEU A 259 -17.93 -18.65 12.54
CA LEU A 259 -16.71 -17.93 12.19
C LEU A 259 -16.84 -16.44 12.49
N SER A 260 -15.94 -15.94 13.33
CA SER A 260 -15.82 -14.51 13.65
C SER A 260 -14.39 -14.07 13.39
N VAL A 261 -14.24 -13.00 12.60
CA VAL A 261 -12.96 -12.38 12.25
C VAL A 261 -12.99 -10.92 12.68
N ARG A 262 -12.16 -10.56 13.66
CA ARG A 262 -12.17 -9.18 14.19
C ARG A 262 -11.64 -8.17 13.17
N ASP A 263 -10.66 -8.58 12.37
CA ASP A 263 -10.03 -7.69 11.40
C ASP A 263 -10.46 -8.02 9.97
N ASN A 264 -9.55 -8.56 9.15
CA ASN A 264 -9.76 -8.74 7.72
C ASN A 264 -10.00 -10.21 7.40
N LEU A 265 -10.99 -10.51 6.55
CA LEU A 265 -11.23 -11.83 5.98
C LEU A 265 -11.00 -11.79 4.47
N LYS A 266 -9.93 -12.43 4.00
CA LYS A 266 -9.62 -12.55 2.57
C LYS A 266 -9.87 -13.97 2.11
N LEU A 267 -10.91 -14.16 1.29
CA LEU A 267 -11.26 -15.49 0.80
C LEU A 267 -10.60 -15.80 -0.54
N LYS A 268 -10.76 -14.93 -1.55
CA LYS A 268 -10.28 -15.05 -2.95
C LYS A 268 -10.21 -16.48 -3.56
N SER A 269 -10.96 -17.43 -3.00
CA SER A 269 -10.91 -18.84 -3.32
C SER A 269 -12.05 -19.18 -4.27
N LYS A 270 -11.75 -20.07 -5.21
CA LYS A 270 -12.73 -20.56 -6.19
C LYS A 270 -13.59 -21.71 -5.65
N LYS A 271 -13.33 -22.19 -4.42
CA LYS A 271 -13.96 -23.37 -3.84
C LYS A 271 -15.07 -23.05 -2.86
N ILE A 272 -14.92 -22.00 -2.06
CA ILE A 272 -15.97 -21.50 -1.16
C ILE A 272 -17.16 -21.01 -1.99
N LYS A 273 -18.35 -21.55 -1.69
CA LYS A 273 -19.61 -21.22 -2.39
C LYS A 273 -20.57 -20.38 -1.56
N GLU A 274 -20.43 -20.41 -0.24
CA GLU A 274 -21.33 -19.74 0.69
C GLU A 274 -20.57 -19.16 1.90
N LEU A 275 -21.14 -18.11 2.48
CA LEU A 275 -20.71 -17.53 3.76
C LEU A 275 -21.65 -18.01 4.86
N PRO A 276 -21.17 -18.15 6.12
CA PRO A 276 -22.04 -18.50 7.23
C PRO A 276 -22.99 -17.33 7.55
N GLU A 277 -24.23 -17.64 7.96
CA GLU A 277 -25.29 -16.64 8.20
C GLU A 277 -24.87 -15.54 9.18
N ASN A 278 -24.17 -15.90 10.26
CA ASN A 278 -23.75 -14.96 11.31
C ASN A 278 -22.31 -14.47 11.15
N LEU A 279 -21.78 -14.44 9.92
CA LEU A 279 -20.41 -13.98 9.67
C LEU A 279 -20.22 -12.53 10.14
N PHE A 280 -19.25 -12.32 11.03
CA PHE A 280 -18.81 -11.01 11.47
C PHE A 280 -17.40 -10.71 10.94
N VAL A 281 -17.25 -9.56 10.29
CA VAL A 281 -15.95 -9.02 9.84
C VAL A 281 -15.81 -7.57 10.31
N GLY A 282 -14.87 -7.32 11.21
CA GLY A 282 -14.76 -6.00 11.85
C GLY A 282 -14.02 -4.96 11.01
N ARG A 283 -13.24 -5.35 10.00
CA ARG A 283 -12.60 -4.44 9.04
C ARG A 283 -12.96 -4.84 7.60
N GLU A 284 -12.05 -5.49 6.87
CA GLU A 284 -12.21 -5.74 5.44
C GLU A 284 -12.68 -7.16 5.12
N LEU A 285 -13.65 -7.28 4.22
CA LEU A 285 -14.08 -8.56 3.64
C LEU A 285 -13.77 -8.57 2.13
N ASP A 286 -12.80 -9.39 1.72
CA ASP A 286 -12.44 -9.58 0.32
C ASP A 286 -13.04 -10.90 -0.23
N LEU A 287 -14.08 -10.74 -1.04
CA LEU A 287 -14.77 -11.79 -1.79
C LEU A 287 -14.49 -11.68 -3.30
N SER A 288 -13.47 -10.92 -3.69
CA SER A 288 -13.13 -10.72 -5.09
C SER A 288 -12.83 -12.05 -5.77
N SER A 289 -13.34 -12.20 -7.00
CA SER A 289 -13.15 -13.40 -7.83
C SER A 289 -13.62 -14.73 -7.20
N THR A 290 -14.47 -14.68 -6.17
CA THR A 290 -15.09 -15.88 -5.56
C THR A 290 -16.28 -16.39 -6.37
N LYS A 291 -16.67 -17.66 -6.12
CA LYS A 291 -17.88 -18.26 -6.72
C LYS A 291 -19.15 -18.02 -5.91
N ILE A 292 -19.07 -17.27 -4.82
CA ILE A 292 -20.22 -16.96 -3.95
C ILE A 292 -21.26 -16.21 -4.78
N GLU A 293 -22.52 -16.65 -4.70
CA GLU A 293 -23.63 -16.04 -5.44
C GLU A 293 -24.54 -15.16 -4.56
N ILE A 294 -24.56 -15.43 -3.24
CA ILE A 294 -25.48 -14.81 -2.28
C ILE A 294 -24.70 -14.40 -1.03
N LEU A 295 -24.92 -13.18 -0.56
CA LEU A 295 -24.46 -12.71 0.75
C LEU A 295 -25.54 -13.01 1.82
N PRO A 296 -25.17 -13.42 3.03
CA PRO A 296 -26.13 -13.68 4.10
C PRO A 296 -26.80 -12.39 4.55
N LYS A 297 -28.07 -12.47 4.99
CA LYS A 297 -28.88 -11.29 5.33
C LYS A 297 -28.32 -10.53 6.54
N SER A 298 -27.71 -11.25 7.48
CA SER A 298 -27.10 -10.72 8.70
C SER A 298 -25.63 -10.32 8.53
N LEU A 299 -25.09 -10.30 7.30
CA LEU A 299 -23.70 -9.91 7.07
C LEU A 299 -23.44 -8.48 7.54
N ILE A 300 -22.47 -8.31 8.43
CA ILE A 300 -22.01 -7.00 8.89
C ILE A 300 -20.56 -6.81 8.45
N VAL A 301 -20.31 -5.76 7.65
CA VAL A 301 -18.96 -5.33 7.26
C VAL A 301 -18.77 -3.87 7.69
N LYS A 302 -18.01 -3.67 8.77
CA LYS A 302 -17.76 -2.32 9.32
C LYS A 302 -16.75 -1.53 8.50
N GLY A 303 -15.82 -2.20 7.82
CA GLY A 303 -14.83 -1.58 6.94
C GLY A 303 -15.15 -1.78 5.46
N ASN A 304 -14.15 -2.20 4.68
CA ASN A 304 -14.25 -2.33 3.24
C ASN A 304 -14.88 -3.67 2.82
N LEU A 305 -15.59 -3.68 1.70
CA LEU A 305 -16.10 -4.89 1.06
C LEU A 305 -15.69 -4.92 -0.41
N ASP A 306 -14.87 -5.90 -0.79
CA ASP A 306 -14.48 -6.12 -2.18
C ASP A 306 -15.24 -7.31 -2.78
N LEU A 307 -16.11 -7.03 -3.77
CA LEU A 307 -16.87 -8.02 -4.53
C LEU A 307 -16.43 -8.08 -6.01
N LYS A 308 -15.31 -7.47 -6.36
CA LYS A 308 -14.84 -7.33 -7.75
C LYS A 308 -14.70 -8.68 -8.43
N TYR A 309 -15.23 -8.81 -9.64
CA TYR A 309 -15.27 -10.06 -10.41
C TYR A 309 -15.99 -11.24 -9.71
N SER A 310 -16.76 -11.02 -8.64
CA SER A 310 -17.53 -12.09 -7.98
C SER A 310 -18.77 -12.50 -8.80
N ASN A 311 -19.35 -13.64 -8.45
CA ASN A 311 -20.60 -14.13 -9.02
C ASN A 311 -21.86 -13.62 -8.31
N ILE A 312 -21.72 -12.68 -7.38
CA ILE A 312 -22.84 -12.13 -6.62
C ILE A 312 -23.82 -11.43 -7.57
N LYS A 313 -25.10 -11.77 -7.42
CA LYS A 313 -26.19 -11.28 -8.28
C LYS A 313 -26.99 -10.16 -7.63
N THR A 314 -27.09 -10.16 -6.31
CA THR A 314 -27.87 -9.20 -5.52
C THR A 314 -27.17 -8.91 -4.19
N LEU A 315 -27.39 -7.71 -3.65
CA LEU A 315 -27.03 -7.37 -2.27
C LEU A 315 -28.26 -7.56 -1.35
N PRO A 316 -28.08 -7.87 -0.06
CA PRO A 316 -29.18 -7.99 0.89
C PRO A 316 -30.00 -6.71 1.05
N GLU A 317 -31.25 -6.84 1.53
CA GLU A 317 -32.03 -5.67 1.96
C GLU A 317 -31.43 -5.02 3.21
N ASN A 318 -31.59 -3.70 3.36
CA ASN A 318 -31.01 -2.92 4.47
C ASN A 318 -29.49 -3.07 4.62
N PHE A 319 -28.80 -3.43 3.55
CA PHE A 319 -27.36 -3.63 3.55
C PHE A 319 -26.62 -2.29 3.63
N SER A 320 -25.54 -2.24 4.41
CA SER A 320 -24.66 -1.07 4.50
C SER A 320 -23.22 -1.52 4.61
N VAL A 321 -22.31 -0.69 4.10
CA VAL A 321 -20.86 -0.90 4.19
C VAL A 321 -20.26 0.33 4.84
N GLY A 322 -19.55 0.16 5.96
CA GLY A 322 -18.99 1.30 6.70
C GLY A 322 -17.80 1.96 6.00
N GLY A 323 -17.04 1.21 5.19
CA GLY A 323 -15.93 1.70 4.38
C GLY A 323 -16.24 1.72 2.88
N ASN A 324 -15.26 1.33 2.07
CA ASN A 324 -15.38 1.28 0.62
C ASN A 324 -16.11 0.03 0.14
N LEU A 325 -16.87 0.14 -0.94
CA LEU A 325 -17.51 -0.98 -1.61
C LEU A 325 -17.08 -1.06 -3.08
N ASN A 326 -16.53 -2.21 -3.46
CA ASN A 326 -16.10 -2.47 -4.83
C ASN A 326 -17.01 -3.52 -5.50
N LEU A 327 -17.87 -3.07 -6.42
CA LEU A 327 -18.78 -3.89 -7.23
C LEU A 327 -18.31 -4.00 -8.69
N ARG A 328 -17.06 -3.65 -8.98
CA ARG A 328 -16.52 -3.60 -10.34
C ARG A 328 -16.60 -4.96 -11.04
N ASN A 329 -17.06 -4.97 -12.28
CA ASN A 329 -17.26 -6.17 -13.11
C ASN A 329 -18.15 -7.25 -12.44
N THR A 330 -19.14 -6.86 -11.65
CA THR A 330 -20.12 -7.80 -11.07
C THR A 330 -21.36 -7.96 -11.96
N LYS A 331 -22.17 -8.99 -11.66
CA LYS A 331 -23.47 -9.25 -12.32
C LYS A 331 -24.65 -8.55 -11.62
N ILE A 332 -24.38 -7.71 -10.62
CA ILE A 332 -25.39 -6.96 -9.88
C ILE A 332 -26.07 -5.97 -10.83
N LYS A 333 -27.40 -5.96 -10.82
CA LYS A 333 -28.22 -5.09 -11.67
C LYS A 333 -28.83 -3.91 -10.92
N THR A 334 -29.07 -4.08 -9.62
CA THR A 334 -29.76 -3.09 -8.78
C THR A 334 -29.11 -3.05 -7.40
N LEU A 335 -29.04 -1.86 -6.83
CA LEU A 335 -28.64 -1.64 -5.44
C LEU A 335 -29.90 -1.70 -4.52
N PRO A 336 -29.76 -2.06 -3.23
CA PRO A 336 -30.88 -2.06 -2.27
C PRO A 336 -31.48 -0.66 -2.08
N LYS A 337 -32.73 -0.55 -1.60
CA LYS A 337 -33.29 0.75 -1.21
C LYS A 337 -32.56 1.33 0.00
N ASN A 338 -32.44 2.66 0.09
CA ASN A 338 -31.75 3.36 1.18
C ASN A 338 -30.32 2.85 1.42
N PHE A 339 -29.61 2.55 0.32
CA PHE A 339 -28.29 1.95 0.37
C PHE A 339 -27.23 2.99 0.76
N SER A 340 -26.36 2.63 1.71
CA SER A 340 -25.33 3.52 2.23
C SER A 340 -23.95 2.88 2.20
N VAL A 341 -22.99 3.63 1.67
CA VAL A 341 -21.56 3.30 1.67
C VAL A 341 -20.81 4.46 2.34
N GLY A 342 -20.12 4.18 3.44
CA GLY A 342 -19.42 5.21 4.21
C GLY A 342 -18.20 5.79 3.49
N GLY A 343 -17.57 5.01 2.61
CA GLY A 343 -16.45 5.43 1.75
C GLY A 343 -16.83 5.53 0.28
N ASN A 344 -15.94 5.05 -0.58
CA ASN A 344 -16.08 5.05 -2.04
C ASN A 344 -16.95 3.88 -2.52
N LEU A 345 -17.72 4.11 -3.59
CA LEU A 345 -18.50 3.10 -4.29
C LEU A 345 -18.02 2.94 -5.74
N ASP A 346 -17.41 1.80 -6.06
CA ASP A 346 -16.93 1.47 -7.41
C ASP A 346 -17.91 0.50 -8.10
N LEU A 347 -18.60 0.98 -9.12
CA LEU A 347 -19.57 0.25 -9.94
C LEU A 347 -19.06 -0.05 -11.35
N ARG A 348 -17.79 0.22 -11.65
CA ARG A 348 -17.26 0.17 -13.02
C ARG A 348 -17.55 -1.13 -13.73
N ASN A 349 -17.97 -1.04 -15.00
CA ASN A 349 -18.29 -2.20 -15.83
C ASN A 349 -19.31 -3.18 -15.20
N SER A 350 -20.13 -2.72 -14.24
CA SER A 350 -21.22 -3.53 -13.69
C SER A 350 -22.47 -3.45 -14.58
N HIS A 351 -23.48 -4.24 -14.26
CA HIS A 351 -24.76 -4.25 -14.98
C HIS A 351 -25.79 -3.30 -14.36
N ILE A 352 -25.35 -2.40 -13.46
CA ILE A 352 -26.22 -1.43 -12.82
C ILE A 352 -26.67 -0.40 -13.85
N ASN A 353 -27.98 -0.16 -13.88
CA ASN A 353 -28.62 0.78 -14.78
C ASN A 353 -29.47 1.84 -14.06
N ILE A 354 -29.74 1.63 -12.76
CA ILE A 354 -30.51 2.52 -11.90
C ILE A 354 -29.80 2.56 -10.55
N LEU A 355 -29.53 3.76 -10.06
CA LEU A 355 -29.06 3.99 -8.69
C LEU A 355 -30.26 4.02 -7.73
N SER A 356 -30.05 3.59 -6.49
CA SER A 356 -31.11 3.57 -5.47
C SER A 356 -31.59 4.97 -5.10
N GLU A 357 -32.89 5.10 -4.80
CA GLU A 357 -33.41 6.25 -4.09
C GLU A 357 -32.69 6.41 -2.73
N ASN A 358 -32.36 7.65 -2.38
CA ASN A 358 -31.61 8.00 -1.17
C ASN A 358 -30.26 7.28 -1.05
N LEU A 359 -29.61 6.97 -2.18
CA LEU A 359 -28.23 6.44 -2.18
C LEU A 359 -27.31 7.45 -1.47
N TYR A 360 -26.59 6.98 -0.46
CA TYR A 360 -25.56 7.74 0.24
C TYR A 360 -24.18 7.14 -0.02
N VAL A 361 -23.25 7.97 -0.49
CA VAL A 361 -21.83 7.64 -0.67
C VAL A 361 -20.99 8.71 0.02
N GLY A 362 -20.29 8.33 1.08
CA GLY A 362 -19.45 9.25 1.87
C GLY A 362 -18.17 9.69 1.16
N GLY A 363 -17.74 8.96 0.13
CA GLY A 363 -16.61 9.32 -0.74
C GLY A 363 -17.03 9.50 -2.20
N ASN A 364 -16.24 8.92 -3.10
CA ASN A 364 -16.43 8.99 -4.55
C ASN A 364 -17.39 7.89 -5.04
N LEU A 365 -18.19 8.21 -6.05
CA LEU A 365 -19.01 7.25 -6.80
C LEU A 365 -18.43 7.09 -8.21
N ASN A 366 -17.98 5.88 -8.55
CA ASN A 366 -17.50 5.56 -9.89
C ASN A 366 -18.46 4.60 -10.61
N GLY A 367 -19.28 5.15 -11.50
CA GLY A 367 -20.18 4.43 -12.40
C GLY A 367 -19.70 4.34 -13.85
N GLU A 368 -18.39 4.49 -14.13
CA GLU A 368 -17.87 4.44 -15.51
C GLU A 368 -18.23 3.13 -16.23
N SER A 369 -18.60 3.26 -17.51
CA SER A 369 -18.98 2.14 -18.39
C SER A 369 -20.11 1.27 -17.83
N THR A 370 -21.08 1.92 -17.16
CA THR A 370 -22.35 1.31 -16.72
C THR A 370 -23.52 1.76 -17.61
N LYS A 371 -24.70 1.16 -17.42
CA LYS A 371 -25.92 1.53 -18.19
C LYS A 371 -26.81 2.52 -17.45
N ILE A 372 -26.24 3.32 -16.55
CA ILE A 372 -27.00 4.32 -15.77
C ILE A 372 -27.60 5.34 -16.73
N LYS A 373 -28.92 5.56 -16.64
CA LYS A 373 -29.68 6.47 -17.51
C LYS A 373 -30.05 7.79 -16.86
N ALA A 374 -30.18 7.79 -15.53
CA ALA A 374 -30.58 8.94 -14.74
C ALA A 374 -30.04 8.81 -13.32
N LEU A 375 -29.90 9.94 -12.64
CA LEU A 375 -29.59 10.01 -11.22
C LEU A 375 -30.88 10.21 -10.41
N PRO A 376 -30.97 9.69 -9.18
CA PRO A 376 -32.11 9.96 -8.30
C PRO A 376 -32.15 11.44 -7.87
N GLU A 377 -33.30 11.98 -7.49
CA GLU A 377 -33.39 13.38 -6.99
C GLU A 377 -32.67 13.59 -5.66
N ASN A 378 -32.72 12.61 -4.75
CA ASN A 378 -32.24 12.75 -3.36
C ASN A 378 -30.98 11.91 -3.06
N PHE A 379 -30.12 11.68 -4.06
CA PHE A 379 -28.86 10.95 -3.81
C PHE A 379 -27.77 11.90 -3.28
N ILE A 380 -26.86 11.35 -2.47
CA ILE A 380 -25.76 12.10 -1.87
C ILE A 380 -24.45 11.40 -2.22
N VAL A 381 -23.55 12.15 -2.85
CA VAL A 381 -22.14 11.78 -3.05
C VAL A 381 -21.30 12.95 -2.55
N HIS A 382 -20.47 12.71 -1.53
CA HIS A 382 -19.67 13.77 -0.91
C HIS A 382 -18.39 14.10 -1.71
N GLY A 383 -17.82 13.10 -2.39
CA GLY A 383 -16.63 13.24 -3.21
C GLY A 383 -16.92 13.47 -4.69
N ASP A 384 -16.13 12.83 -5.54
CA ASP A 384 -16.24 12.89 -7.00
C ASP A 384 -17.32 11.93 -7.55
N LEU A 385 -17.92 12.30 -8.67
CA LEU A 385 -18.89 11.50 -9.41
C LEU A 385 -18.38 11.22 -10.83
N TYR A 386 -18.01 9.96 -11.09
CA TYR A 386 -17.54 9.51 -12.39
C TYR A 386 -18.63 8.69 -13.09
N LEU A 387 -19.15 9.20 -14.19
CA LEU A 387 -20.23 8.63 -15.03
C LEU A 387 -19.82 8.62 -16.51
N ARG A 388 -18.52 8.50 -16.77
CA ARG A 388 -17.97 8.39 -18.11
C ARG A 388 -18.52 7.15 -18.83
N ASP A 389 -18.82 7.29 -20.13
CA ASP A 389 -19.33 6.18 -20.96
C ASP A 389 -20.60 5.54 -20.39
N THR A 390 -21.53 6.38 -19.92
CA THR A 390 -22.85 5.95 -19.43
C THR A 390 -23.98 6.39 -20.36
N GLU A 391 -25.19 5.87 -20.15
CA GLU A 391 -26.38 6.26 -20.91
C GLU A 391 -27.12 7.48 -20.33
N ILE A 392 -26.47 8.26 -19.46
CA ILE A 392 -27.13 9.39 -18.79
C ILE A 392 -27.46 10.50 -19.79
N GLU A 393 -28.73 10.94 -19.81
CA GLU A 393 -29.21 11.97 -20.75
C GLU A 393 -29.48 13.32 -20.07
N THR A 394 -29.82 13.31 -18.79
CA THR A 394 -30.13 14.49 -17.97
C THR A 394 -29.62 14.32 -16.53
N LEU A 395 -29.40 15.43 -15.84
CA LEU A 395 -29.16 15.47 -14.39
C LEU A 395 -30.41 16.03 -13.68
N PRO A 396 -30.60 15.78 -12.37
CA PRO A 396 -31.68 16.36 -11.59
C PRO A 396 -31.70 17.90 -11.67
N GLU A 397 -32.88 18.52 -11.56
CA GLU A 397 -33.00 19.99 -11.68
C GLU A 397 -32.21 20.72 -10.59
N LYS A 398 -32.18 20.16 -9.38
CA LYS A 398 -31.43 20.69 -8.24
C LYS A 398 -30.20 19.84 -7.97
N PHE A 399 -29.22 19.94 -8.86
CA PHE A 399 -28.00 19.15 -8.77
C PHE A 399 -26.77 20.04 -8.54
N SER A 400 -25.94 19.66 -7.58
CA SER A 400 -24.64 20.27 -7.30
C SER A 400 -23.72 19.23 -6.68
N ILE A 401 -22.41 19.34 -6.93
CA ILE A 401 -21.41 18.45 -6.32
C ILE A 401 -20.18 19.26 -5.91
N ASN A 402 -19.64 18.99 -4.71
CA ASN A 402 -18.43 19.68 -4.24
C ASN A 402 -17.16 19.08 -4.87
N GLY A 403 -17.18 17.80 -5.23
CA GLY A 403 -16.11 17.16 -5.99
C GLY A 403 -16.20 17.44 -7.49
N SER A 404 -15.57 16.57 -8.25
CA SER A 404 -15.52 16.59 -9.71
C SER A 404 -16.66 15.78 -10.31
N LEU A 405 -17.05 16.12 -11.54
CA LEU A 405 -18.07 15.44 -12.31
C LEU A 405 -17.51 15.03 -13.67
N ASP A 406 -17.41 13.72 -13.91
CA ASP A 406 -17.04 13.18 -15.22
C ASP A 406 -18.25 12.58 -15.93
N LEU A 407 -18.69 13.24 -17.01
CA LEU A 407 -19.77 12.80 -17.89
C LEU A 407 -19.26 12.51 -19.30
N GLY A 408 -17.94 12.39 -19.49
CA GLY A 408 -17.36 12.21 -20.81
C GLY A 408 -17.92 10.97 -21.53
N PHE A 409 -18.08 11.04 -22.84
CA PHE A 409 -18.63 9.95 -23.66
C PHE A 409 -20.07 9.50 -23.27
N SER A 410 -20.76 10.25 -22.41
CA SER A 410 -22.16 9.99 -22.09
C SER A 410 -23.12 10.60 -23.10
N LYS A 411 -24.42 10.31 -22.93
CA LYS A 411 -25.51 10.84 -23.77
C LYS A 411 -26.09 12.17 -23.27
N ILE A 412 -25.38 12.88 -22.37
CA ILE A 412 -25.90 14.09 -21.76
C ILE A 412 -26.14 15.16 -22.83
N LYS A 413 -27.35 15.74 -22.83
CA LYS A 413 -27.77 16.76 -23.81
C LYS A 413 -27.95 18.14 -23.18
N LYS A 414 -28.25 18.19 -21.89
CA LYS A 414 -28.51 19.42 -21.14
C LYS A 414 -28.03 19.26 -19.70
N LEU A 415 -27.54 20.37 -19.15
CA LEU A 415 -27.24 20.53 -17.72
C LEU A 415 -28.31 21.40 -17.05
N PRO A 416 -28.57 21.23 -15.75
CA PRO A 416 -29.49 22.06 -14.99
C PRO A 416 -28.96 23.49 -14.85
N GLU A 417 -29.87 24.45 -14.71
CA GLU A 417 -29.49 25.84 -14.43
C GLU A 417 -28.86 25.98 -13.05
N ASN A 418 -27.93 26.93 -12.90
CA ASN A 418 -27.18 27.17 -11.65
C ASN A 418 -26.38 25.96 -11.14
N LEU A 419 -25.93 25.09 -12.04
CA LEU A 419 -25.08 23.95 -11.70
C LEU A 419 -23.75 24.42 -11.11
N TYR A 420 -23.45 23.93 -9.90
CA TYR A 420 -22.18 24.12 -9.22
C TYR A 420 -21.40 22.80 -9.12
N ILE A 421 -20.14 22.83 -9.57
CA ILE A 421 -19.17 21.74 -9.48
C ILE A 421 -17.92 22.29 -8.77
N GLY A 422 -17.57 21.82 -7.58
CA GLY A 422 -16.39 22.33 -6.87
C GLY A 422 -15.05 21.86 -7.48
N GLY A 423 -15.04 20.69 -8.12
CA GLY A 423 -13.89 20.14 -8.84
C GLY A 423 -13.92 20.42 -10.35
N TYR A 424 -13.45 19.45 -11.14
CA TYR A 424 -13.50 19.56 -12.60
C TYR A 424 -14.85 19.09 -13.16
N LEU A 425 -15.22 19.58 -14.34
CA LEU A 425 -16.34 19.09 -15.14
C LEU A 425 -15.83 18.57 -16.49
N ASN A 426 -16.02 17.28 -16.76
CA ASN A 426 -15.68 16.67 -18.04
C ASN A 426 -16.94 16.33 -18.84
N LEU A 427 -17.14 17.01 -19.97
CA LEU A 427 -18.24 16.79 -20.92
C LEU A 427 -17.72 16.32 -22.29
N ARG A 428 -16.46 15.90 -22.37
CA ARG A 428 -15.82 15.52 -23.63
C ARG A 428 -16.62 14.45 -24.37
N ASN A 429 -16.76 14.57 -25.69
CA ASN A 429 -17.51 13.62 -26.53
C ASN A 429 -18.97 13.39 -26.08
N THR A 430 -19.67 14.45 -25.66
CA THR A 430 -21.10 14.39 -25.35
C THR A 430 -21.92 15.13 -26.41
N GLU A 431 -23.24 14.94 -26.40
CA GLU A 431 -24.17 15.58 -27.35
C GLU A 431 -24.64 16.98 -26.89
N ILE A 432 -24.07 17.53 -25.82
CA ILE A 432 -24.46 18.83 -25.28
C ILE A 432 -24.24 19.96 -26.30
N GLU A 433 -25.26 20.80 -26.45
CA GLU A 433 -25.29 21.89 -27.44
C GLU A 433 -25.12 23.27 -26.78
N VAL A 434 -25.57 23.43 -25.54
CA VAL A 434 -25.56 24.70 -24.81
C VAL A 434 -25.24 24.45 -23.33
N LEU A 435 -24.40 25.31 -22.75
CA LEU A 435 -24.16 25.36 -21.31
C LEU A 435 -25.15 26.31 -20.61
N PRO A 436 -25.57 26.02 -19.37
CA PRO A 436 -26.48 26.88 -18.61
C PRO A 436 -25.80 28.21 -18.26
N LYS A 437 -26.59 29.28 -18.10
CA LYS A 437 -26.05 30.65 -17.99
C LYS A 437 -25.14 30.84 -16.78
N ASN A 438 -25.49 30.23 -15.65
CA ASN A 438 -24.78 30.37 -14.37
C ASN A 438 -24.05 29.07 -13.99
N LEU A 439 -23.26 28.52 -14.91
CA LEU A 439 -22.42 27.35 -14.64
C LEU A 439 -21.18 27.78 -13.86
N SER A 440 -20.96 27.20 -12.68
CA SER A 440 -19.79 27.48 -11.84
C SER A 440 -19.00 26.20 -11.58
N ILE A 441 -17.71 26.22 -11.94
CA ILE A 441 -16.79 25.09 -11.86
C ILE A 441 -15.52 25.57 -11.15
N GLY A 442 -15.18 24.97 -10.01
CA GLY A 442 -13.97 25.34 -9.25
C GLY A 442 -12.67 24.91 -9.92
N GLY A 443 -12.70 23.84 -10.71
CA GLY A 443 -11.55 23.30 -11.44
C GLY A 443 -11.63 23.48 -12.95
N ASN A 444 -11.16 22.46 -13.68
CA ASN A 444 -11.11 22.48 -15.14
C ASN A 444 -12.47 22.18 -15.78
N LEU A 445 -12.70 22.70 -16.99
CA LEU A 445 -13.86 22.37 -17.82
C LEU A 445 -13.39 21.79 -19.15
N ASN A 446 -13.78 20.54 -19.45
CA ASN A 446 -13.51 19.90 -20.73
C ASN A 446 -14.77 19.82 -21.60
N LEU A 447 -14.74 20.51 -22.75
CA LEU A 447 -15.79 20.57 -23.78
C LEU A 447 -15.32 20.04 -25.14
N GLU A 448 -14.17 19.36 -25.20
CA GLU A 448 -13.62 18.82 -26.45
C GLU A 448 -14.63 17.87 -27.11
N SER A 449 -14.75 17.97 -28.43
CA SER A 449 -15.65 17.11 -29.21
C SER A 449 -17.13 17.17 -28.76
N THR A 450 -17.58 18.31 -28.24
CA THR A 450 -19.01 18.60 -28.00
C THR A 450 -19.62 19.36 -29.18
N LYS A 451 -20.93 19.65 -29.12
CA LYS A 451 -21.62 20.51 -30.10
C LYS A 451 -21.69 21.98 -29.66
N ILE A 452 -21.06 22.34 -28.53
CA ILE A 452 -21.06 23.70 -28.02
C ILE A 452 -20.36 24.62 -29.02
N LYS A 453 -21.02 25.75 -29.30
CA LYS A 453 -20.48 26.81 -30.17
C LYS A 453 -20.24 28.12 -29.44
N VAL A 454 -20.88 28.32 -28.28
CA VAL A 454 -20.85 29.58 -27.54
C VAL A 454 -20.71 29.28 -26.06
N LEU A 455 -19.76 29.95 -25.39
CA LEU A 455 -19.62 29.94 -23.93
C LEU A 455 -20.62 30.95 -23.31
N PRO A 456 -21.32 30.63 -22.21
CA PRO A 456 -22.29 31.55 -21.61
C PRO A 456 -21.62 32.73 -20.89
N GLU A 457 -22.30 33.89 -20.85
CA GLU A 457 -21.76 35.15 -20.29
C GLU A 457 -21.36 35.06 -18.80
N ASN A 458 -22.11 34.31 -17.99
CA ASN A 458 -21.81 34.12 -16.55
C ASN A 458 -21.15 32.76 -16.27
N LEU A 459 -20.41 32.21 -17.25
CA LEU A 459 -19.59 31.02 -17.04
C LEU A 459 -18.48 31.33 -16.04
N SER A 460 -18.39 30.58 -14.94
CA SER A 460 -17.29 30.66 -13.99
C SER A 460 -16.48 29.37 -13.97
N VAL A 461 -15.17 29.49 -14.21
CA VAL A 461 -14.22 28.36 -14.23
C VAL A 461 -12.96 28.79 -13.49
N GLY A 462 -12.57 28.02 -12.47
CA GLY A 462 -11.36 28.27 -11.68
C GLY A 462 -10.08 27.66 -12.26
N GLY A 463 -10.22 26.71 -13.20
CA GLY A 463 -9.09 26.05 -13.87
C GLY A 463 -9.12 26.18 -15.39
N LYS A 464 -8.51 25.22 -16.06
CA LYS A 464 -8.28 25.20 -17.50
C LYS A 464 -9.56 24.89 -18.29
N LEU A 465 -9.75 25.59 -19.42
CA LEU A 465 -10.71 25.24 -20.48
C LEU A 465 -10.07 24.34 -21.55
N TYR A 466 -10.64 23.17 -21.80
CA TYR A 466 -10.30 22.32 -22.94
C TYR A 466 -11.40 22.42 -23.99
N LEU A 467 -11.08 22.98 -25.16
CA LEU A 467 -12.04 23.36 -26.20
C LEU A 467 -11.55 22.88 -27.58
N ASP A 468 -12.50 22.54 -28.45
CA ASP A 468 -12.26 22.53 -29.89
C ASP A 468 -12.25 24.00 -30.38
N ILE A 469 -11.11 24.69 -30.23
CA ILE A 469 -10.98 26.15 -30.40
C ILE A 469 -11.61 26.71 -31.70
N ASP A 470 -11.50 25.98 -32.81
CA ASP A 470 -12.02 26.41 -34.12
C ASP A 470 -13.55 26.40 -34.19
N LYS A 471 -14.22 25.73 -33.25
CA LYS A 471 -15.68 25.59 -33.23
C LYS A 471 -16.37 26.61 -32.32
N ILE A 472 -15.64 27.26 -31.42
CA ILE A 472 -16.20 28.21 -30.47
C ILE A 472 -16.21 29.62 -31.08
N GLN A 473 -17.40 30.19 -31.23
CA GLN A 473 -17.64 31.43 -31.96
C GLN A 473 -17.28 32.68 -31.16
N ASN A 474 -17.47 32.64 -29.84
CA ASN A 474 -17.22 33.75 -28.93
C ASN A 474 -15.87 33.65 -28.22
N ILE A 475 -14.84 33.19 -28.95
CA ILE A 475 -13.43 33.30 -28.55
C ILE A 475 -12.61 33.91 -29.69
N ALA A 476 -11.41 34.37 -29.36
CA ALA A 476 -10.38 34.72 -30.32
C ALA A 476 -9.07 34.09 -29.89
N TYR A 477 -8.32 33.51 -30.83
CA TYR A 477 -7.12 32.75 -30.51
C TYR A 477 -5.98 33.09 -31.46
N SER A 478 -4.76 32.82 -31.02
CA SER A 478 -3.54 32.95 -31.81
C SER A 478 -2.62 31.78 -31.51
N GLN A 479 -1.91 31.32 -32.54
CA GLN A 479 -0.94 30.23 -32.44
C GLN A 479 0.45 30.77 -32.77
N LYS A 480 1.46 30.40 -31.99
CA LYS A 480 2.86 30.72 -32.29
C LYS A 480 3.45 29.64 -33.21
N CYS A 481 3.90 30.01 -34.41
CA CYS A 481 4.66 29.12 -35.29
C CYS A 481 6.16 29.35 -35.08
N GLU A 482 6.85 28.32 -34.57
CA GLU A 482 8.05 27.75 -35.20
C GLU A 482 8.60 26.52 -34.44
N ASP A 483 8.25 26.30 -33.17
CA ASP A 483 8.62 25.04 -32.46
C ASP A 483 7.71 24.66 -31.26
N SER A 484 6.60 25.39 -31.03
CA SER A 484 5.68 25.11 -29.92
C SER A 484 4.23 25.04 -30.41
N SER A 485 3.52 23.94 -30.13
CA SER A 485 2.07 23.75 -30.38
C SER A 485 1.18 24.61 -29.47
N GLN A 486 1.69 25.73 -28.97
CA GLN A 486 1.09 26.49 -27.89
C GLN A 486 0.08 27.50 -28.42
N ILE A 487 -1.16 27.31 -28.01
CA ILE A 487 -2.31 28.15 -28.36
C ILE A 487 -2.61 29.09 -27.19
N ILE A 488 -2.85 30.35 -27.52
CA ILE A 488 -3.36 31.36 -26.60
C ILE A 488 -4.74 31.76 -27.10
N PHE A 489 -5.73 31.84 -26.21
CA PHE A 489 -7.02 32.39 -26.59
C PHE A 489 -7.62 33.28 -25.50
N ALA A 490 -8.40 34.27 -25.94
CA ALA A 490 -9.25 35.10 -25.11
C ALA A 490 -10.68 34.58 -25.14
N CYS A 491 -11.36 34.60 -23.99
CA CYS A 491 -12.77 34.26 -23.83
C CYS A 491 -13.42 35.16 -22.77
N TRP A 492 -14.75 35.16 -22.70
CA TRP A 492 -15.51 35.82 -21.63
C TRP A 492 -15.93 34.80 -20.58
N VAL A 493 -15.33 34.85 -19.39
CA VAL A 493 -15.62 33.98 -18.23
C VAL A 493 -15.34 34.75 -16.94
N ASN A 494 -15.88 34.31 -15.81
CA ASN A 494 -15.72 34.97 -14.50
C ASN A 494 -16.08 36.48 -14.55
N ASN A 495 -17.11 36.84 -15.34
CA ASN A 495 -17.59 38.20 -15.57
C ASN A 495 -16.56 39.16 -16.19
N GLY A 496 -15.60 38.66 -16.99
CA GLY A 496 -14.66 39.50 -17.71
C GLY A 496 -13.87 38.77 -18.80
N PHE A 497 -12.95 39.49 -19.44
CA PHE A 497 -12.00 38.88 -20.37
C PHE A 497 -10.98 38.04 -19.61
N ALA A 498 -10.84 36.78 -20.03
CA ALA A 498 -9.80 35.88 -19.55
C ALA A 498 -8.92 35.39 -20.69
N ILE A 499 -7.64 35.19 -20.38
CA ILE A 499 -6.65 34.59 -21.26
C ILE A 499 -6.37 33.16 -20.81
N GLN A 500 -6.45 32.22 -21.75
CA GLN A 500 -6.01 30.85 -21.57
C GLN A 500 -4.64 30.66 -22.23
N MET A 501 -3.68 30.10 -21.49
CA MET A 501 -2.42 29.58 -22.02
C MET A 501 -1.88 28.45 -21.14
N ASN A 502 -1.61 27.28 -21.72
CA ASN A 502 -1.18 26.08 -20.98
C ASN A 502 -2.13 25.71 -19.86
N ASP A 503 -1.69 25.83 -18.61
CA ASP A 503 -2.46 25.51 -17.40
C ASP A 503 -2.97 26.77 -16.69
N PHE A 504 -2.81 27.94 -17.33
CA PHE A 504 -3.31 29.22 -16.82
C PHE A 504 -4.61 29.61 -17.50
N LEU A 505 -5.60 29.95 -16.67
CA LEU A 505 -6.78 30.74 -17.03
C LEU A 505 -6.87 31.90 -16.04
N GLY A 506 -6.93 33.14 -16.51
CA GLY A 506 -7.06 34.30 -15.63
C GLY A 506 -7.22 35.61 -16.40
N THR A 507 -7.32 36.71 -15.66
CA THR A 507 -7.43 38.05 -16.24
C THR A 507 -6.20 38.40 -17.07
N PHE A 508 -6.32 39.41 -17.93
CA PHE A 508 -5.18 39.90 -18.71
C PHE A 508 -4.01 40.35 -17.82
N GLN A 509 -4.29 41.02 -16.69
CA GLN A 509 -3.25 41.46 -15.75
C GLN A 509 -2.52 40.28 -15.11
N GLU A 510 -3.25 39.25 -14.68
CA GLU A 510 -2.66 38.03 -14.12
C GLU A 510 -1.82 37.29 -15.17
N PHE A 511 -2.28 37.28 -16.42
CA PHE A 511 -1.52 36.72 -17.53
C PHE A 511 -0.21 37.48 -17.78
N GLU A 512 -0.24 38.82 -17.77
CA GLU A 512 0.96 39.63 -17.95
C GLU A 512 2.00 39.35 -16.86
N ASN A 513 1.55 39.24 -15.60
CA ASN A 513 2.41 38.91 -14.47
C ASN A 513 3.02 37.51 -14.65
N LEU A 514 2.22 36.50 -15.02
CA LEU A 514 2.70 35.14 -15.29
C LEU A 514 3.76 35.12 -16.40
N VAL A 515 3.56 35.89 -17.47
CA VAL A 515 4.49 35.96 -18.59
C VAL A 515 5.80 36.59 -18.16
N ASP A 516 5.77 37.67 -17.37
CA ASP A 516 6.99 38.31 -16.86
C ASP A 516 7.77 37.44 -15.88
N GLU A 517 7.08 36.59 -15.13
CA GLU A 517 7.72 35.62 -14.23
C GLU A 517 8.40 34.47 -15.00
N LYS A 518 7.81 34.02 -16.12
CA LYS A 518 8.26 32.82 -16.85
C LYS A 518 9.15 33.10 -18.06
N TYR A 519 9.03 34.28 -18.66
CA TYR A 519 9.71 34.62 -19.91
C TYR A 519 10.35 36.00 -19.79
N SER A 520 11.41 36.24 -20.57
CA SER A 520 12.13 37.52 -20.56
C SER A 520 12.33 38.06 -21.98
N GLY A 521 12.51 39.38 -22.09
CA GLY A 521 12.87 40.04 -23.34
C GLY A 521 11.78 39.95 -24.41
N GLU A 522 12.19 39.69 -25.66
CA GLU A 522 11.29 39.69 -26.83
C GLU A 522 10.18 38.64 -26.73
N ILE A 523 10.46 37.49 -26.13
CA ILE A 523 9.49 36.39 -25.97
C ILE A 523 8.32 36.83 -25.08
N ALA A 524 8.60 37.48 -23.94
CA ALA A 524 7.57 37.98 -23.04
C ALA A 524 6.69 39.04 -23.72
N MET A 525 7.32 39.98 -24.45
CA MET A 525 6.60 41.00 -25.21
C MET A 525 5.69 40.39 -26.28
N GLU A 526 6.14 39.32 -26.94
CA GLU A 526 5.37 38.61 -27.95
C GLU A 526 4.11 37.94 -27.36
N TYR A 527 4.24 37.19 -26.26
CA TYR A 527 3.10 36.55 -25.59
C TYR A 527 2.04 37.56 -25.16
N LYS A 528 2.45 38.68 -24.56
CA LYS A 528 1.54 39.77 -24.17
C LYS A 528 0.84 40.40 -25.37
N LYS A 529 1.58 40.61 -26.47
CA LYS A 529 1.01 41.15 -27.72
C LYS A 529 -0.01 40.20 -28.34
N LEU A 530 0.25 38.89 -28.34
CA LEU A 530 -0.69 37.87 -28.82
C LEU A 530 -1.98 37.88 -27.99
N ALA A 531 -1.87 37.87 -26.66
CA ALA A 531 -3.03 37.93 -25.76
C ALA A 531 -3.85 39.22 -25.93
N SER A 532 -3.19 40.39 -26.02
CA SER A 532 -3.84 41.67 -26.27
C SER A 532 -4.57 41.70 -27.63
N THR A 533 -3.98 41.06 -28.65
CA THR A 533 -4.61 40.92 -29.97
C THR A 533 -5.88 40.07 -29.89
N CYS A 534 -5.82 38.94 -29.18
CA CYS A 534 -6.98 38.09 -28.95
C CYS A 534 -8.12 38.86 -28.25
N ILE A 535 -7.83 39.67 -27.22
CA ILE A 535 -8.86 40.48 -26.55
C ILE A 535 -9.51 41.49 -27.50
N LYS A 536 -8.72 42.20 -28.31
CA LYS A 536 -9.26 43.18 -29.27
C LYS A 536 -10.16 42.51 -30.29
N GLU A 537 -9.74 41.38 -30.86
CA GLU A 537 -10.54 40.62 -31.81
C GLU A 537 -11.84 40.11 -31.16
N LEU A 538 -11.75 39.54 -29.95
CA LEU A 538 -12.93 39.09 -29.22
C LEU A 538 -13.88 40.24 -28.90
N THR A 539 -13.37 41.41 -28.56
CA THR A 539 -14.18 42.62 -28.29
C THR A 539 -15.01 43.00 -29.51
N GLU A 540 -14.45 42.93 -30.72
CA GLU A 540 -15.22 43.18 -31.95
C GLU A 540 -16.21 42.05 -32.24
N LYS A 541 -15.85 40.78 -32.02
CA LYS A 541 -16.76 39.64 -32.19
C LYS A 541 -17.99 39.73 -31.28
N LEU A 542 -17.82 40.13 -30.02
CA LEU A 542 -18.92 40.24 -29.05
C LEU A 542 -19.90 41.39 -29.35
N LYS A 543 -19.58 42.35 -30.22
CA LYS A 543 -20.52 43.41 -30.62
C LYS A 543 -21.57 42.94 -31.63
N ILE A 544 -21.33 41.82 -32.30
CA ILE A 544 -22.13 41.32 -33.44
C ILE A 544 -22.75 39.94 -33.20
N LEU A 545 -22.49 39.33 -32.03
CA LEU A 545 -23.10 38.11 -31.51
C LEU A 545 -24.26 38.48 -30.59
#